data_AF-A0A4Y2FKZ5-F1
#
_entry.id   AF-A0A4Y2FKZ5-F1
#
_cell.length_a   1.000
_cell.length_b   1.000
_cell.length_c   1.000
_cell.angle_alpha   90.00
_cell.angle_beta   90.00
_cell.angle_gamma   90.00
#
_symmetry.space_group_name_H-M   'P 1'
#
loop_
_entity.id
_entity.type
_entity.pdbx_description
1 polymer ?
#
loop_
_entity_poly.entity_id
_entity_poly.type
_entity_poly.pdbx_seq_one_letter_code
_entity_poly.pdbx_strand_id
1 'polypeptide(L)'
;MKRKLSSIQRPFLLHISGAYRSTPKAALQTILGIPPLHMQLQFEARFTSIYRLRMHLPHIITDTQKQDLEMKATGWSTHPSEHLKPNQISFEDGEAYIARKDILNIFTDGSKTEH
;
A
#
# COMPACT_ATOMS: atom_id res chain seq x y z
N MET A 1 -31.41 42.40 -1.98
CA MET A 1 -32.03 41.08 -2.22
C MET A 1 -31.07 39.89 -2.08
N LYS A 2 -29.79 39.97 -2.49
CA LYS A 2 -28.80 38.87 -2.38
C LYS A 2 -28.70 38.22 -0.97
N ARG A 3 -28.74 39.02 0.11
CA ARG A 3 -28.70 38.50 1.50
C ARG A 3 -29.91 37.63 1.89
N LYS A 4 -31.08 37.84 1.28
CA LYS A 4 -32.29 37.03 1.55
C LYS A 4 -32.16 35.63 0.94
N LEU A 5 -31.66 35.53 -0.30
CA LEU A 5 -31.45 34.24 -0.96
C LEU A 5 -30.39 33.40 -0.25
N SER A 6 -29.26 34.00 0.15
CA SER A 6 -28.22 33.29 0.90
C SER A 6 -28.71 32.80 2.26
N SER A 7 -29.59 33.57 2.93
CA SER A 7 -30.19 33.17 4.21
C SER A 7 -31.09 31.94 4.06
N ILE A 8 -31.81 31.83 2.94
CA ILE A 8 -32.70 30.69 2.65
C ILE A 8 -31.91 29.47 2.17
N GLN A 9 -30.85 29.67 1.39
CA GLN A 9 -30.04 28.58 0.81
C GLN A 9 -29.09 27.93 1.83
N ARG A 10 -28.54 28.72 2.76
CA ARG A 10 -27.51 28.26 3.70
C ARG A 10 -27.98 27.11 4.63
N PRO A 11 -29.17 27.12 5.24
CA PRO A 11 -29.66 26.02 6.07
C PRO A 11 -29.73 24.69 5.30
N PHE A 12 -30.18 24.73 4.04
CA PHE A 12 -30.28 23.54 3.19
C PHE A 12 -28.91 22.93 2.91
N LEU A 13 -27.93 23.74 2.51
CA LEU A 13 -26.55 23.30 2.30
C LEU A 13 -25.88 22.79 3.59
N LEU A 14 -26.19 23.40 4.73
CA LEU A 14 -25.70 22.96 6.03
C LEU A 14 -26.29 21.60 6.44
N HIS A 15 -27.59 21.35 6.20
CA HIS A 15 -28.20 20.05 6.45
C HIS A 15 -27.63 18.96 5.56
N ILE A 16 -27.39 19.25 4.27
CA ILE A 16 -26.71 18.32 3.37
C ILE A 16 -25.29 18.03 3.87
N SER A 17 -24.50 19.06 4.18
CA SER A 17 -23.14 18.89 4.67
C SER A 17 -23.10 18.14 6.01
N GLY A 18 -24.05 18.42 6.90
CA GLY A 18 -24.25 17.72 8.16
C GLY A 18 -24.62 16.26 7.97
N ALA A 19 -25.50 15.95 7.02
CA ALA A 19 -25.91 14.60 6.67
C ALA A 19 -24.74 13.80 6.07
N TYR A 20 -23.93 14.39 5.19
CA TYR A 20 -22.71 13.74 4.70
C TYR A 20 -21.68 13.56 5.84
N ARG A 21 -21.58 14.49 6.79
CA ARG A 21 -20.70 14.38 7.97
C ARG A 21 -21.16 13.32 8.97
N SER A 22 -22.46 13.09 9.13
CA SER A 22 -23.02 12.03 9.99
C SER A 22 -23.17 10.69 9.27
N THR A 23 -23.20 10.69 7.94
CA THR A 23 -23.22 9.51 7.06
C THR A 23 -21.91 9.27 6.28
N PRO A 24 -20.69 9.38 6.85
CA PRO A 24 -19.48 9.50 6.01
C PRO A 24 -18.72 8.20 5.76
N LYS A 25 -19.03 7.07 6.41
CA LYS A 25 -18.13 5.90 6.29
C LYS A 25 -18.82 4.58 6.04
N ALA A 26 -19.73 4.15 6.91
CA ALA A 26 -20.40 2.87 6.71
C ALA A 26 -21.23 2.87 5.41
N ALA A 27 -22.03 3.92 5.18
CA ALA A 27 -22.82 4.04 3.95
C ALA A 27 -21.95 4.17 2.69
N LEU A 28 -20.86 4.95 2.73
CA LEU A 28 -19.93 5.07 1.61
C LEU A 28 -19.17 3.76 1.37
N GLN A 29 -18.80 3.03 2.42
CA GLN A 29 -18.20 1.69 2.32
C GLN A 29 -19.17 0.72 1.64
N THR A 30 -20.45 0.71 2.03
CA THR A 30 -21.48 -0.10 1.38
C THR A 30 -21.66 0.26 -0.10
N ILE A 31 -21.72 1.55 -0.46
CA ILE A 31 -21.85 2.00 -1.86
C ILE A 31 -20.62 1.61 -2.69
N LEU A 32 -19.42 1.71 -2.12
CA LEU A 32 -18.17 1.33 -2.77
C LEU A 32 -17.89 -0.19 -2.75
N GLY A 33 -18.79 -0.99 -2.18
CA GLY A 33 -18.59 -2.43 -2.01
C GLY A 33 -17.45 -2.81 -1.06
N ILE A 34 -16.99 -1.86 -0.23
CA ILE A 34 -15.94 -2.09 0.77
C ILE A 34 -16.59 -2.74 1.99
N PRO A 35 -16.16 -3.95 2.41
CA PRO A 35 -16.72 -4.60 3.58
C PRO A 35 -16.38 -3.81 4.86
N PRO A 36 -17.31 -3.73 5.84
CA PRO A 36 -17.05 -3.11 7.14
C PRO A 36 -15.83 -3.70 7.86
N LEU A 37 -15.16 -2.87 8.67
CA LEU A 37 -13.92 -3.25 9.37
C LEU A 37 -14.05 -4.51 10.22
N HIS A 38 -15.18 -4.68 10.93
CA HIS A 38 -15.39 -5.86 11.76
C HIS A 38 -15.48 -7.15 10.94
N MET A 39 -16.05 -7.11 9.74
CA MET A 39 -16.08 -8.26 8.82
C MET A 39 -14.68 -8.58 8.29
N GLN A 40 -13.90 -7.55 7.95
CA GLN A 40 -12.51 -7.72 7.51
C GLN A 40 -11.63 -8.36 8.60
N LEU A 41 -11.75 -7.91 9.85
CA LEU A 41 -11.00 -8.48 10.97
C LEU A 41 -11.39 -9.93 11.25
N GLN A 42 -12.69 -10.26 11.17
CA GLN A 42 -13.15 -11.64 11.32
C GLN A 42 -12.62 -12.53 10.19
N PHE A 43 -12.61 -12.04 8.96
CA PHE A 43 -12.04 -12.76 7.82
C PHE A 43 -10.54 -13.01 8.00
N GLU A 44 -9.77 -11.99 8.40
CA GLU A 44 -8.31 -12.11 8.60
C GLU A 44 -7.97 -13.09 9.75
N ALA A 45 -8.71 -13.04 10.86
CA ALA A 45 -8.55 -13.97 11.97
C ALA A 45 -8.82 -15.43 11.55
N ARG A 46 -9.84 -15.64 10.70
CA ARG A 46 -10.16 -16.96 10.12
C ARG A 46 -9.08 -17.42 9.15
N PHE A 47 -8.63 -16.54 8.26
CA PHE A 47 -7.55 -16.84 7.33
C PHE A 47 -6.28 -17.26 8.07
N THR A 48 -5.87 -16.49 9.07
CA THR A 48 -4.70 -16.79 9.91
C THR A 48 -4.87 -18.10 10.67
N SER A 49 -6.02 -18.34 11.29
CA SER A 49 -6.24 -19.58 12.05
C SER A 49 -6.23 -20.83 11.17
N ILE A 50 -6.80 -20.78 9.96
CA ILE A 50 -6.84 -21.90 9.02
C ILE A 50 -5.47 -22.15 8.38
N TYR A 51 -4.85 -21.13 7.78
CA TYR A 51 -3.63 -21.34 6.99
C TYR A 51 -2.34 -21.25 7.80
N ARG A 52 -2.26 -20.35 8.79
CA ARG A 52 -1.04 -20.16 9.58
C ARG A 52 -1.00 -21.08 10.79
N LEU A 53 -2.11 -21.20 11.52
CA LEU A 53 -2.17 -22.00 12.75
C LEU A 53 -2.66 -23.44 12.53
N ARG A 54 -3.22 -23.77 11.35
CA ARG A 54 -3.81 -25.08 11.03
C ARG A 54 -4.88 -25.53 12.02
N MET A 55 -5.57 -24.58 12.66
CA MET A 55 -6.63 -24.85 13.62
C MET A 55 -7.95 -25.08 12.89
N HIS A 56 -8.70 -26.12 13.28
CA HIS A 56 -10.04 -26.35 12.77
C HIS A 56 -11.02 -25.42 13.49
N LEU A 57 -11.61 -24.44 12.79
CA LEU A 57 -12.66 -23.60 13.39
C LEU A 57 -13.90 -24.46 13.68
N PRO A 58 -14.56 -24.25 14.83
CA PRO A 58 -15.87 -24.86 15.09
C PRO A 58 -16.91 -24.32 14.11
N HIS A 59 -17.71 -25.22 13.56
CA HIS A 59 -18.73 -25.01 12.53
C HIS A 59 -19.98 -24.30 13.07
N ILE A 60 -19.80 -23.22 13.83
CA ILE A 60 -20.93 -22.49 14.40
C ILE A 60 -21.05 -21.17 13.63
N ILE A 61 -21.88 -21.25 12.57
CA ILE A 61 -22.64 -20.18 11.90
C ILE A 61 -22.08 -19.58 10.59
N THR A 62 -21.16 -20.19 9.83
CA THR A 62 -20.79 -19.58 8.52
C THR A 62 -20.71 -20.52 7.33
N ASP A 63 -21.47 -20.12 6.30
CA ASP A 63 -21.55 -20.59 4.92
C ASP A 63 -20.21 -20.52 4.14
N THR A 64 -19.19 -19.86 4.72
CA THR A 64 -17.87 -19.75 4.09
C THR A 64 -17.06 -21.04 4.30
N GLN A 65 -16.93 -21.84 3.25
CA GLN A 65 -16.16 -23.08 3.21
C GLN A 65 -14.66 -22.77 3.01
N LYS A 66 -13.77 -23.71 3.36
CA LYS A 66 -12.33 -23.63 3.03
C LYS A 66 -12.05 -23.39 1.53
N GLN A 67 -13.02 -23.70 0.67
CA GLN A 67 -12.95 -23.52 -0.78
C GLN A 67 -13.14 -22.06 -1.21
N ASP A 68 -13.79 -21.24 -0.39
CA ASP A 68 -14.01 -19.81 -0.66
C ASP A 68 -12.79 -18.94 -0.35
N LEU A 69 -11.71 -19.55 0.14
CA LEU A 69 -10.54 -18.87 0.64
C LEU A 69 -9.34 -19.22 -0.24
N GLU A 70 -8.96 -18.30 -1.12
CA GLU A 70 -7.74 -18.45 -1.90
C GLU A 70 -6.53 -18.14 -1.02
N MET A 71 -5.50 -18.98 -1.09
CA MET A 71 -4.23 -18.70 -0.44
C MET A 71 -3.65 -17.44 -1.09
N LYS A 72 -3.48 -16.36 -0.31
CA LYS A 72 -2.62 -15.26 -0.79
C LYS A 72 -1.20 -15.80 -0.92
N ALA A 73 -0.62 -15.67 -2.11
CA ALA A 73 0.80 -15.91 -2.30
C ALA A 73 1.56 -14.94 -1.38
N THR A 74 2.14 -15.47 -0.30
CA THR A 74 3.12 -14.75 0.49
C THR A 74 4.25 -14.37 -0.47
N GLY A 75 4.48 -13.08 -0.66
CA GLY A 75 5.33 -12.56 -1.73
C GLY A 75 6.70 -13.23 -1.81
N TRP A 76 7.16 -13.42 -3.05
CA TRP A 76 8.52 -13.76 -3.48
C TRP A 76 9.45 -14.24 -2.36
N SER A 77 9.37 -15.53 -2.03
CA SER A 77 10.28 -16.17 -1.09
C SER A 77 11.70 -16.31 -1.65
N THR A 78 11.88 -16.12 -2.96
CA THR A 78 13.18 -16.19 -3.62
C THR A 78 13.86 -14.83 -3.54
N HIS A 79 14.86 -14.74 -2.66
CA HIS A 79 15.73 -13.58 -2.59
C HIS A 79 16.47 -13.45 -3.94
N PRO A 80 16.59 -12.26 -4.56
CA PRO A 80 17.28 -12.10 -5.84
C PRO A 80 18.71 -12.65 -5.86
N SER A 81 19.37 -12.77 -4.69
CA SER A 81 20.71 -13.37 -4.61
C SER A 81 20.74 -14.89 -4.80
N GLU A 82 19.61 -15.60 -4.68
CA GLU A 82 19.52 -17.04 -4.95
C GLU A 82 19.64 -17.37 -6.45
N HIS A 83 19.49 -16.36 -7.31
CA HIS A 83 19.57 -16.48 -8.77
C HIS A 83 20.86 -15.90 -9.37
N LEU A 84 21.80 -15.43 -8.54
CA LEU A 84 23.07 -14.90 -9.04
C LEU A 84 23.90 -16.05 -9.62
N LYS A 85 24.27 -15.92 -10.90
CA LYS A 85 25.21 -16.87 -11.50
C LYS A 85 26.60 -16.65 -10.89
N PRO A 86 27.33 -17.73 -10.51
CA PRO A 86 28.64 -17.61 -9.86
C PRO A 86 29.67 -16.75 -10.64
N ASN A 87 29.49 -16.63 -11.95
CA ASN A 87 30.46 -15.99 -12.84
C ASN A 87 29.99 -14.61 -13.34
N GLN A 88 29.07 -13.94 -12.66
CA GLN A 88 28.56 -12.62 -13.09
C GLN A 88 29.47 -11.44 -12.71
N ILE A 89 30.39 -11.62 -11.77
CA ILE A 89 31.35 -10.59 -11.37
C ILE A 89 32.77 -11.13 -11.51
N SER A 90 33.39 -10.86 -12.65
CA SER A 90 34.81 -11.05 -12.89
C SER A 90 35.54 -9.77 -12.45
N PHE A 91 36.49 -9.88 -11.51
CA PHE A 91 37.39 -8.78 -11.12
C PHE A 91 38.57 -8.74 -12.07
N GLU A 92 38.29 -8.64 -13.36
CA GLU A 92 39.31 -8.61 -14.37
C GLU A 92 39.76 -7.17 -14.35
N ASP A 93 40.78 -6.96 -13.52
CA ASP A 93 41.26 -5.67 -13.06
C ASP A 93 41.20 -4.66 -14.19
N GLY A 94 40.47 -3.58 -13.93
CA GLY A 94 40.29 -2.44 -14.81
C GLY A 94 41.58 -1.64 -15.00
N GLU A 95 42.68 -2.29 -15.38
CA GLU A 95 43.95 -1.66 -15.73
C GLU A 95 43.80 -0.72 -16.94
N ALA A 96 42.73 -0.87 -17.73
CA ALA A 96 42.45 0.02 -18.86
C ALA A 96 41.90 1.41 -18.46
N TYR A 97 41.43 1.62 -17.22
CA TYR A 97 40.87 2.92 -16.80
C TYR A 97 41.87 3.82 -16.05
N ILE A 98 43.00 3.28 -15.58
CA ILE A 98 44.03 4.03 -14.83
C ILE A 98 44.92 4.89 -15.77
N ALA A 99 44.91 4.64 -17.09
CA ALA A 99 45.76 5.35 -18.05
C ALA A 99 45.24 6.74 -18.49
N ARG A 100 44.08 7.19 -18.01
CA ARG A 100 43.55 8.55 -18.28
C ARG A 100 43.35 9.32 -16.99
N LYS A 101 44.43 9.45 -16.22
CA LYS A 101 44.44 10.22 -14.96
C LYS A 101 44.57 11.74 -15.16
N ASP A 102 44.75 12.21 -16.40
CA ASP A 102 45.03 13.63 -16.67
C ASP A 102 43.87 14.43 -17.30
N ILE A 103 42.71 13.81 -17.61
CA ILE A 103 41.57 14.54 -18.22
C ILE A 103 40.22 14.05 -17.69
N LEU A 104 40.00 14.13 -16.38
CA LEU A 104 38.62 14.08 -15.86
C LEU A 104 38.47 14.93 -14.59
N ASN A 105 38.51 16.25 -14.78
CA ASN A 105 38.10 17.18 -13.74
C ASN A 105 36.56 17.18 -13.64
N ILE A 106 36.02 16.34 -12.76
CA ILE A 106 34.60 16.36 -12.39
C ILE A 106 34.43 17.40 -11.28
N PHE A 107 33.87 18.55 -11.62
CA PHE A 107 33.46 19.55 -10.63
C PHE A 107 31.98 19.31 -10.28
N THR A 108 31.70 19.06 -8.99
CA THR A 108 30.33 18.98 -8.48
C THR A 108 29.91 20.36 -7.96
N ASP A 109 28.66 20.75 -8.24
CA ASP A 109 28.09 22.06 -7.91
C ASP A 109 27.93 22.22 -6.39
N GLY A 110 28.98 22.68 -5.71
CA GLY A 110 28.95 22.86 -4.26
C GLY A 110 30.13 23.59 -3.62
N SER A 111 31.25 23.82 -4.30
CA SER A 111 32.34 24.63 -3.75
C SER A 111 32.16 26.11 -4.11
N LYS A 112 31.39 26.84 -3.30
CA LYS A 112 31.47 28.31 -3.27
C LYS A 112 32.79 28.71 -2.63
N THR A 113 33.66 29.39 -3.36
CA THR A 113 34.74 30.18 -2.75
C THR A 113 34.17 31.55 -2.38
N GLU A 114 34.30 31.86 -1.10
CA GLU A 114 34.01 33.16 -0.50
C GLU A 114 35.01 34.20 -1.06
N HIS A 115 34.51 35.39 -1.40
CA HIS A 115 35.34 36.57 -1.57
C HIS A 115 34.76 37.69 -0.72
#